data_AF-A0A6B3GY58-F1
#
_entry.id   AF-A0A6B3GY58-F1
#
_cell.length_a   1.000
_cell.length_b   1.000
_cell.length_c   1.000
_cell.angle_alpha   90.00
_cell.angle_beta   90.00
_cell.angle_gamma   90.00
#
_symmetry.space_group_name_H-M   'P 1'
#
loop_
_entity.id
_entity.type
_entity.pdbx_description
1 polymer ?
#
loop_
_entity_poly.entity_id
_entity_poly.type
_entity_poly.pdbx_seq_one_letter_code
_entity_poly.pdbx_strand_id
1 'polypeptide(L)' 'VRVSRPDVVHAHSAKAGLAGRIAVRGRIPTVFQPHAWSFEAVGGRTAGLALGWERFGARWADHILCVSESERRTGQEA' A
#
# COMPACT_ATOMS: atom_id res chain seq x y z
N VAL A 1 10.70 -14.01 1.95
CA VAL A 1 9.88 -14.17 0.72
C VAL A 1 10.42 -15.25 -0.20
N ARG A 2 11.65 -15.16 -0.74
CA ARG A 2 12.14 -16.16 -1.71
C ARG A 2 12.24 -17.59 -1.17
N VAL A 3 12.78 -17.76 0.04
CA VAL A 3 12.95 -19.09 0.67
C VAL A 3 11.60 -19.75 0.98
N SER A 4 10.63 -18.95 1.40
CA SER A 4 9.31 -19.43 1.81
C SER A 4 8.35 -19.72 0.64
N ARG A 5 8.69 -19.29 -0.59
CA ARG A 5 7.88 -19.47 -1.82
C ARG A 5 6.36 -19.27 -1.60
N PRO A 6 5.92 -18.09 -1.11
CA PRO A 6 4.52 -17.88 -0.82
C PRO A 6 3.71 -17.74 -2.12
N ASP A 7 2.49 -18.28 -2.12
CA ASP A 7 1.54 -18.12 -3.22
C ASP A 7 0.89 -16.73 -3.23
N VAL A 8 0.80 -16.09 -2.06
CA VAL A 8 0.24 -14.75 -1.88
C VAL A 8 0.99 -13.98 -0.79
N VAL A 9 1.08 -12.67 -0.94
CA VAL A 9 1.61 -11.75 0.07
C VAL A 9 0.51 -10.79 0.52
N HIS A 10 0.20 -10.78 1.81
CA HIS A 10 -0.65 -9.76 2.42
C HIS A 10 0.23 -8.74 3.14
N ALA A 11 0.25 -7.51 2.64
CA ALA A 11 1.09 -6.43 3.14
C ALA A 11 0.22 -5.43 3.91
N HIS A 12 0.65 -5.07 5.13
CA HIS A 12 -0.11 -4.20 6.02
C HIS A 12 0.64 -2.90 6.31
N SER A 13 -0.14 -1.85 6.57
CA SER A 13 0.34 -0.52 6.95
C SER A 13 1.12 0.19 5.85
N ALA A 14 1.04 1.51 5.82
CA ALA A 14 1.78 2.39 4.90
C ALA A 14 3.23 1.94 4.59
N LYS A 15 4.12 1.97 5.60
CA LYS A 15 5.57 1.78 5.40
C LYS A 15 5.96 0.32 5.18
N ALA A 16 5.45 -0.59 6.01
CA ALA A 16 5.72 -2.01 5.90
C ALA A 16 5.10 -2.58 4.61
N GLY A 17 3.90 -2.13 4.25
CA GLY A 17 3.24 -2.46 3.00
C GLY A 17 4.00 -1.97 1.77
N LEU A 18 4.57 -0.75 1.81
CA LEU A 18 5.45 -0.27 0.74
C LEU A 18 6.72 -1.13 0.62
N ALA A 19 7.39 -1.43 1.74
CA ALA A 19 8.59 -2.27 1.73
C ALA A 19 8.32 -3.67 1.16
N GLY A 20 7.22 -4.32 1.58
CA GLY A 20 6.80 -5.62 1.05
C GLY A 20 6.52 -5.56 -0.45
N ARG A 21 5.78 -4.55 -0.91
CA ARG A 21 5.48 -4.35 -2.33
C ARG A 21 6.72 -4.04 -3.17
N ILE A 22 7.71 -3.30 -2.65
CA ILE A 22 9.01 -3.10 -3.30
C ILE A 22 9.83 -4.39 -3.36
N ALA A 23 9.74 -5.27 -2.36
CA ALA A 23 10.46 -6.53 -2.34
C ALA A 23 9.88 -7.52 -3.38
N VAL A 24 8.56 -7.56 -3.51
CA VAL A 24 7.85 -8.48 -4.42
C VAL A 24 7.80 -7.92 -5.86
N ARG A 25 7.48 -6.63 -6.01
CA ARG A 25 7.24 -5.91 -7.28
C ARG A 25 6.31 -6.65 -8.24
N GLY A 26 5.17 -7.14 -7.74
CA GLY A 26 4.17 -7.84 -8.54
C GLY A 26 4.56 -9.24 -9.01
N ARG A 27 5.68 -9.81 -8.55
CA ARG A 27 6.08 -11.19 -8.90
C ARG A 27 5.26 -12.27 -8.22
N ILE A 28 4.55 -11.91 -7.16
CA ILE A 28 3.69 -12.79 -6.36
C ILE A 28 2.39 -12.01 -6.15
N PRO A 29 1.22 -12.64 -6.30
CA PRO A 29 -0.07 -12.02 -5.98
C PRO A 29 -0.02 -11.30 -4.62
N THR A 30 -0.38 -10.03 -4.61
CA THR A 30 -0.21 -9.16 -3.44
C THR A 30 -1.51 -8.42 -3.09
N VAL A 31 -1.96 -8.61 -1.85
CA VAL A 31 -3.03 -7.81 -1.22
C VAL A 31 -2.38 -6.77 -0.31
N PHE A 32 -2.84 -5.52 -0.39
CA PHE A 32 -2.39 -4.45 0.49
C PHE A 32 -3.53 -3.92 1.34
N GLN A 33 -3.30 -3.77 2.65
CA GLN A 33 -4.24 -3.16 3.59
C GLN A 33 -3.59 -1.93 4.25
N PRO A 34 -4.07 -0.70 3.95
CA PRO A 34 -3.46 0.53 4.46
C PRO A 34 -3.60 0.69 5.98
N HIS A 35 -4.80 0.42 6.52
CA HIS A 35 -5.26 0.76 7.89
C HIS A 35 -5.36 2.26 8.20
N ALA A 36 -4.56 3.08 7.51
CA ALA A 36 -4.72 4.51 7.29
C ALA A 36 -3.75 4.92 6.17
N TRP A 37 -4.06 5.95 5.40
CA TRP A 37 -3.16 6.39 4.34
C TRP A 37 -2.02 7.24 4.89
N SER A 38 -0.80 7.04 4.38
CA SER A 38 0.39 7.81 4.81
C SER A 38 0.19 9.33 4.74
N PHE A 39 -0.52 9.81 3.71
CA PHE A 39 -0.71 11.23 3.45
C PHE A 39 -1.75 11.88 4.35
N GLU A 40 -2.59 11.11 5.04
CA GLU A 40 -3.52 11.63 6.05
C GLU A 40 -2.81 11.93 7.38
N ALA A 41 -1.70 11.25 7.64
CA ALA A 41 -0.94 11.40 8.89
C ALA A 41 0.02 12.59 8.92
N VAL A 42 0.21 13.30 7.79
CA VAL A 42 1.20 14.37 7.64
C VAL A 42 0.62 15.55 6.83
N GLY A 43 1.17 16.75 6.99
CA GLY A 43 0.75 17.94 6.26
C GLY A 43 1.75 18.42 5.20
N GLY A 44 1.29 19.34 4.34
CA GLY A 44 2.13 20.11 3.42
C GLY A 44 2.93 19.25 2.43
N ARG A 45 4.20 19.60 2.22
CA ARG A 45 5.09 18.90 1.26
C ARG A 45 5.24 17.40 1.57
N THR A 46 5.24 17.04 2.85
CA THR A 46 5.36 15.66 3.30
C THR A 46 4.14 14.83 2.91
N ALA A 47 2.93 15.42 2.94
CA ALA A 47 1.71 14.78 2.45
C ALA A 47 1.79 14.48 0.94
N GLY A 48 2.33 15.41 0.14
CA GLY A 48 2.53 15.19 -1.29
C GLY A 48 3.50 14.04 -1.60
N LEU A 49 4.61 13.94 -0.85
CA LEU A 49 5.54 12.81 -0.96
C LEU A 49 4.87 11.49 -0.51
N ALA A 50 4.13 11.56 0.59
CA ALA A 50 3.39 10.45 1.15
C ALA A 50 2.22 9.99 0.27
N LEU A 51 1.72 10.85 -0.61
CA LEU A 51 0.76 10.46 -1.64
C LEU A 51 1.47 9.80 -2.83
N GLY A 52 2.60 10.37 -3.26
CA GLY A 52 3.38 9.87 -4.38
C GLY A 52 3.84 8.42 -4.20
N TRP A 53 4.40 8.08 -3.03
CA TRP A 53 4.86 6.71 -2.78
C TRP A 53 3.73 5.68 -2.59
N GLU A 54 2.52 6.10 -2.18
CA GLU A 54 1.35 5.22 -1.98
C GLU A 54 0.75 4.89 -3.34
N ARG A 55 0.58 5.92 -4.20
CA ARG A 55 0.20 5.75 -5.61
C ARG A 55 1.18 4.85 -6.36
N PHE A 56 2.47 5.06 -6.17
CA PHE A 56 3.49 4.23 -6.81
C PHE A 56 3.45 2.78 -6.29
N GLY A 57 3.33 2.60 -4.98
CA GLY A 57 3.20 1.29 -4.33
C GLY A 57 1.92 0.54 -4.74
N ALA A 58 0.82 1.24 -5.00
CA ALA A 58 -0.44 0.66 -5.45
C ALA A 58 -0.31 -0.15 -6.74
N ARG A 59 0.65 0.20 -7.62
CA ARG A 59 0.93 -0.53 -8.86
C ARG A 59 1.46 -1.96 -8.65
N TRP A 60 1.87 -2.29 -7.43
CA TRP A 60 2.38 -3.60 -7.03
C TRP A 60 1.46 -4.30 -6.04
N ALA A 61 0.19 -3.90 -5.97
CA ALA A 61 -0.87 -4.61 -5.30
C ALA A 61 -1.93 -5.00 -6.34
N ASP A 62 -2.32 -6.27 -6.35
CA ASP A 62 -3.42 -6.77 -7.17
C ASP A 62 -4.76 -6.33 -6.55
N HIS A 63 -4.82 -6.29 -5.22
CA HIS A 63 -5.98 -5.80 -4.48
C HIS A 63 -5.56 -4.88 -3.33
N ILE A 64 -6.34 -3.81 -3.12
CA ILE A 64 -6.23 -2.95 -1.95
C ILE A 64 -7.49 -3.16 -1.11
N LEU A 65 -7.30 -3.72 0.08
CA LEU A 65 -8.37 -3.99 1.04
C LEU A 65 -8.45 -2.81 2.01
N CYS A 66 -9.54 -2.06 1.95
CA CYS A 66 -9.80 -0.96 2.88
C CYS A 66 -10.67 -1.46 4.04
N VAL A 67 -10.36 -1.03 5.26
CA VAL A 67 -11.11 -1.41 6.48
C VAL A 67 -12.43 -0.66 6.61
N SER A 68 -12.61 0.42 5.84
CA SER A 68 -13.85 1.19 5.79
C SER A 68 -14.09 1.82 4.42
N GLU A 69 -15.34 2.19 4.17
CA GLU A 69 -15.74 2.92 2.97
C GLU A 69 -15.10 4.31 2.90
N SER A 70 -14.89 4.96 4.05
CA SER A 70 -14.21 6.25 4.12
C SER A 70 -12.75 6.13 3.66
N GLU A 71 -12.03 5.13 4.16
CA GLU A 71 -10.64 4.86 3.76
C GLU A 71 -10.57 4.55 2.25
N ARG A 72 -11.52 3.76 1.74
CA ARG A 72 -11.63 3.44 0.32
C ARG A 72 -11.81 4.70 -0.53
N ARG A 73 -12.72 5.58 -0.14
CA ARG A 73 -13.00 6.83 -0.85
C ARG A 73 -11.80 7.77 -0.82
N THR A 74 -11.17 7.95 0.35
CA THR A 74 -9.93 8.74 0.45
C THR A 74 -8.89 8.24 -0.53
N GLY A 75 -8.68 6.92 -0.63
CA GLY A 75 -7.70 6.34 -1.56
C GLY A 75 -8.05 6.52 -3.05
N GLN A 76 -9.34 6.64 -3.39
CA GLN A 76 -9.79 6.86 -4.78
C GLN A 76 -9.73 8.32 -5.21
N GLU A 77 -9.98 9.24 -4.29
CA GLU A 77 -9.91 10.69 -4.54
C GLU A 77 -8.46 11.19 -4.56
N ALA A 78 -7.54 10.43 -3.97
CA ALA A 78 -6.15 10.81 -3.72
C ALA A 78 -5.24 10.76 -4.94
#